data_AF-A0A645CXD2-F1
#
_entry.id   AF-A0A645CXD2-F1
#
_cell.length_a   1.000
_cell.length_b   1.000
_cell.length_c   1.000
_cell.angle_alpha   90.00
_cell.angle_beta   90.00
_cell.angle_gamma   90.00
#
_symmetry.space_group_name_H-M   'P 1'
#
loop_
_entity.id
_entity.type
_entity.pdbx_description
1 polymer ?
#
loop_
_entity_poly.entity_id
_entity_poly.type
_entity_poly.pdbx_seq_one_letter_code
_entity_poly.pdbx_strand_id
1 'polypeptide(L)'
;MTPVSPDIETSGDILPLLAELPEEISQVAGIFADGQLVTTDEGLYLDFDIVDKALEGLGGREIEEISLLPVFTLAGGEMTEGRLCAAAFELDGSDLAAGGTRADLAVFKIKPDGTRLEYKWAANESEYADGRYTILDEDGNVFNGSFDDAAKYTIVLFIKDNGTFDLDGNAGRIVDPTAIAVLKKENNGSGGSGGCTAAGGAASLLAVLIFAVQIVLRRKKESLAK
;
A
#
# COMPACT_ATOMS: atom_id res chain seq x y z
N MET A 1 -2.00 0.35 -10.44
CA MET A 1 -2.93 1.00 -9.48
C MET A 1 -3.16 2.44 -9.91
N THR A 2 -4.40 2.92 -9.90
CA THR A 2 -4.76 4.23 -10.47
C THR A 2 -5.48 5.08 -9.42
N PRO A 3 -5.07 6.34 -9.17
CA PRO A 3 -5.84 7.24 -8.34
C PRO A 3 -7.26 7.42 -8.87
N VAL A 4 -8.26 7.33 -8.00
CA VAL A 4 -9.66 7.61 -8.32
C VAL A 4 -10.25 8.55 -7.28
N SER A 5 -11.32 9.25 -7.65
CA SER A 5 -12.06 10.07 -6.67
C SER A 5 -12.68 9.14 -5.62
N PRO A 6 -12.48 9.39 -4.31
CA PRO A 6 -13.10 8.57 -3.28
C PRO A 6 -14.62 8.68 -3.35
N ASP A 7 -15.28 7.60 -3.75
CA ASP A 7 -16.74 7.48 -3.75
C ASP A 7 -17.20 6.78 -2.47
N ILE A 8 -17.19 7.52 -1.37
CA ILE A 8 -17.62 7.05 -0.05
C ILE A 8 -18.76 7.94 0.46
N GLU A 9 -19.84 7.33 0.93
CA GLU A 9 -20.82 8.06 1.73
C GLU A 9 -20.17 8.50 3.04
N THR A 10 -20.19 9.80 3.31
CA THR A 10 -19.62 10.38 4.53
C THR A 10 -20.56 11.43 5.11
N SER A 11 -20.50 11.62 6.42
CA SER A 11 -21.25 12.61 7.20
C SER A 11 -20.86 14.06 6.90
N GLY A 12 -19.98 14.29 5.92
CA GLY A 12 -19.38 15.59 5.59
C GLY A 12 -18.12 15.93 6.38
N ASP A 13 -17.74 15.12 7.38
CA ASP A 13 -16.54 15.35 8.21
C ASP A 13 -15.24 14.83 7.59
N ILE A 14 -15.35 14.05 6.51
CA ILE A 14 -14.22 13.51 5.76
C ILE A 14 -14.10 14.30 4.46
N LEU A 15 -12.87 14.70 4.10
CA LEU A 15 -12.60 15.38 2.84
C LEU A 15 -12.08 14.37 1.80
N PRO A 16 -12.90 13.94 0.83
CA PRO A 16 -12.44 13.11 -0.26
C PRO A 16 -11.57 13.95 -1.20
N LEU A 17 -10.36 13.47 -1.50
CA LEU A 17 -9.43 14.12 -2.41
C LEU A 17 -8.93 13.09 -3.43
N LEU A 18 -8.93 13.48 -4.70
CA LEU A 18 -8.24 12.71 -5.73
C LEU A 18 -6.74 12.82 -5.47
N ALA A 19 -6.06 11.68 -5.38
CA ALA A 19 -4.63 11.65 -5.12
C ALA A 19 -3.84 12.11 -6.35
N GLU A 20 -2.92 13.04 -6.15
CA GLU A 20 -1.98 13.50 -7.18
C GLU A 20 -0.67 12.71 -7.07
N LEU A 21 -0.11 12.32 -8.21
CA LEU A 21 1.17 11.61 -8.25
C LEU A 21 2.28 12.60 -8.61
N PRO A 22 3.24 12.89 -7.70
CA PRO A 22 4.40 13.69 -8.04
C PRO A 22 5.19 13.01 -9.16
N GLU A 23 5.60 13.79 -10.16
CA GLU A 23 6.42 13.32 -11.29
C GLU A 23 7.91 13.46 -10.97
N GLU A 24 8.25 14.44 -10.11
CA GLU A 24 9.63 14.83 -9.81
C GLU A 24 9.91 14.79 -8.31
N ILE A 25 11.08 14.26 -7.94
CA ILE A 25 11.52 14.15 -6.53
C ILE A 25 11.48 15.52 -5.83
N SER A 26 11.75 16.60 -6.57
CA SER A 26 11.71 17.97 -6.05
C SER A 26 10.34 18.41 -5.49
N GLN A 27 9.24 17.80 -5.95
CA GLN A 27 7.89 18.09 -5.45
C GLN A 27 7.65 17.52 -4.04
N VAL A 28 8.46 16.55 -3.63
CA VAL A 28 8.40 15.90 -2.30
C VAL A 28 9.70 16.09 -1.53
N ALA A 29 10.47 17.13 -1.88
CA ALA A 29 11.73 17.45 -1.24
C ALA A 29 11.54 17.74 0.26
N GLY A 30 12.48 17.26 1.08
CA GLY A 30 12.44 17.42 2.53
C GLY A 30 11.70 16.29 3.27
N ILE A 31 10.95 15.46 2.56
CA ILE A 31 10.29 14.26 3.11
C ILE A 31 11.17 13.03 2.87
N PHE A 32 11.70 12.91 1.65
CA PHE A 32 12.60 11.85 1.24
C PHE A 32 14.00 12.41 0.96
N ALA A 33 15.03 11.69 1.40
CA ALA A 33 16.42 11.93 1.08
C ALA A 33 16.81 11.35 -0.28
N ASP A 34 17.95 11.79 -0.80
CA ASP A 34 18.50 11.31 -2.06
C ASP A 34 18.64 9.78 -2.07
N GLY A 35 18.16 9.15 -3.14
CA GLY A 35 18.21 7.70 -3.32
C GLY A 35 17.13 6.92 -2.56
N GLN A 36 16.22 7.57 -1.84
CA GLN A 36 15.08 6.90 -1.20
C GLN A 36 13.87 6.71 -2.12
N LEU A 37 13.86 7.40 -3.26
CA LEU A 37 12.82 7.30 -4.28
C LEU A 37 13.40 6.85 -5.61
N VAL A 38 12.59 6.11 -6.36
CA VAL A 38 12.83 5.69 -7.73
C VAL A 38 11.74 6.27 -8.62
N THR A 39 12.14 6.96 -9.67
CA THR A 39 11.22 7.49 -10.70
C THR A 39 10.91 6.42 -11.73
N THR A 40 9.62 6.29 -12.04
CA THR A 40 9.09 5.41 -13.10
C THR A 40 8.11 6.18 -13.96
N ASP A 41 7.65 5.57 -15.07
CA ASP A 41 6.61 6.16 -15.91
C ASP A 41 5.24 6.24 -15.21
N GLU A 42 5.07 5.49 -14.10
CA GLU A 42 3.84 5.44 -13.29
C GLU A 42 3.89 6.34 -12.05
N GLY A 43 5.01 7.02 -11.82
CA GLY A 43 5.23 7.92 -10.67
C GLY A 43 6.48 7.59 -9.86
N LEU A 44 6.60 8.22 -8.70
CA LEU A 44 7.69 7.98 -7.75
C LEU A 44 7.33 6.83 -6.80
N TYR A 45 8.27 5.93 -6.55
CA TYR A 45 8.13 4.82 -5.61
C TYR A 45 9.27 4.81 -4.61
N LEU A 46 9.05 4.24 -3.42
CA LEU A 46 10.14 4.00 -2.48
C LEU A 46 11.18 3.05 -3.07
N ASP A 47 12.45 3.31 -2.79
CA ASP A 47 13.53 2.40 -3.13
C ASP A 47 13.32 1.05 -2.44
N PHE A 48 13.63 -0.02 -3.17
CA PHE A 48 13.34 -1.39 -2.72
C PHE A 48 14.12 -1.77 -1.46
N ASP A 49 15.30 -1.20 -1.23
CA ASP A 49 16.07 -1.45 0.00
C ASP A 49 15.31 -0.94 1.25
N ILE A 50 14.49 0.11 1.11
CA ILE A 50 13.61 0.64 2.17
C ILE A 50 12.40 -0.26 2.35
N VAL A 51 11.80 -0.70 1.25
CA VAL A 51 10.64 -1.60 1.26
C VAL A 51 11.00 -2.93 1.92
N ASP A 52 12.11 -3.55 1.53
CA ASP A 52 12.59 -4.82 2.11
C ASP A 52 12.76 -4.71 3.63
N LYS A 53 13.40 -3.64 4.10
CA LYS A 53 13.55 -3.37 5.54
C LYS A 53 12.18 -3.23 6.22
N ALA A 54 11.22 -2.58 5.56
CA ALA A 54 9.87 -2.43 6.07
C ALA A 54 9.05 -3.73 6.05
N LEU A 55 9.48 -4.79 5.36
CA LEU A 55 8.81 -6.09 5.38
C LEU A 55 9.31 -7.02 6.48
N GLU A 56 10.47 -6.72 7.08
CA GLU A 56 11.03 -7.54 8.14
C GLU A 56 10.04 -7.69 9.32
N GLY A 57 9.65 -8.94 9.61
CA GLY A 57 8.72 -9.28 10.69
C GLY A 57 7.26 -8.85 10.47
N LEU A 58 6.85 -8.57 9.23
CA LEU A 58 5.48 -8.18 8.88
C LEU A 58 4.55 -9.41 8.92
N GLY A 59 3.35 -9.25 9.49
CA GLY A 59 2.24 -10.20 9.38
C GLY A 59 2.37 -11.54 10.12
N GLY A 60 3.55 -11.92 10.63
CA GLY A 60 3.79 -13.22 11.27
C GLY A 60 3.54 -14.45 10.34
N ARG A 61 3.21 -14.18 9.08
CA ARG A 61 2.89 -15.10 7.99
C ARG A 61 3.84 -14.79 6.82
N GLU A 62 4.04 -15.78 5.97
CA GLU A 62 4.80 -15.60 4.73
C GLU A 62 4.07 -14.59 3.83
N ILE A 63 4.81 -13.64 3.26
CA ILE A 63 4.31 -12.68 2.27
C ILE A 63 4.43 -13.34 0.90
N GLU A 64 3.32 -13.45 0.16
CA GLU A 64 3.31 -14.02 -1.20
C GLU A 64 3.57 -12.94 -2.24
N GLU A 65 3.01 -11.75 -2.02
CA GLU A 65 3.05 -10.64 -2.95
C GLU A 65 3.03 -9.31 -2.20
N ILE A 66 3.66 -8.30 -2.81
CA ILE A 66 3.57 -6.92 -2.36
C ILE A 66 3.30 -6.01 -3.54
N SER A 67 2.33 -5.12 -3.35
CA SER A 67 1.98 -4.09 -4.30
C SER A 67 2.18 -2.73 -3.64
N LEU A 68 2.91 -1.85 -4.33
CA LEU A 68 3.21 -0.51 -3.86
C LEU A 68 2.29 0.48 -4.56
N LEU A 69 1.67 1.36 -3.79
CA LEU A 69 1.14 2.59 -4.34
C LEU A 69 2.30 3.54 -4.65
N PRO A 70 2.24 4.29 -5.77
CA PRO A 70 3.15 5.40 -5.97
C PRO A 70 3.03 6.37 -4.79
N VAL A 71 4.11 7.08 -4.50
CA VAL A 71 4.05 8.24 -3.60
C VAL A 71 2.97 9.16 -4.12
N PHE A 72 2.01 9.49 -3.27
CA PHE A 72 0.90 10.35 -3.64
C PHE A 72 0.82 11.56 -2.72
N THR A 73 0.24 12.63 -3.24
CA THR A 73 -0.06 13.86 -2.52
C THR A 73 -1.56 14.06 -2.45
N LEU A 74 -2.06 14.46 -1.28
CA LEU A 74 -3.39 15.07 -1.15
C LEU A 74 -3.18 16.53 -0.79
N ALA A 75 -3.75 17.41 -1.60
CA ALA A 75 -3.72 18.85 -1.36
C ALA A 75 -4.97 19.51 -1.95
N GLY A 76 -5.31 20.69 -1.44
CA GLY A 76 -6.42 21.50 -1.96
C GLY A 76 -7.75 21.26 -1.26
N GLY A 77 -8.84 21.72 -1.88
CA GLY A 77 -10.16 21.75 -1.26
C GLY A 77 -10.20 22.63 0.00
N GLU A 78 -10.93 22.18 1.02
CA GLU A 78 -11.01 22.82 2.35
C GLU A 78 -10.02 22.20 3.36
N MET A 79 -8.93 21.60 2.86
CA MET A 79 -7.94 20.92 3.70
C MET A 79 -7.27 21.92 4.65
N THR A 80 -7.30 21.57 5.93
CA THR A 80 -6.74 22.35 7.04
C THR A 80 -6.09 21.39 8.03
N GLU A 81 -5.22 21.90 8.90
CA GLU A 81 -4.50 21.09 9.89
C GLU A 81 -5.46 20.21 10.68
N GLY A 82 -5.17 18.90 10.69
CA GLY A 82 -5.97 17.92 11.39
C GLY A 82 -7.27 17.51 10.69
N ARG A 83 -7.51 17.94 9.44
CA ARG A 83 -8.64 17.42 8.65
C ARG A 83 -8.39 15.96 8.30
N LEU A 84 -9.44 15.13 8.42
CA LEU A 84 -9.41 13.75 7.95
C LEU A 84 -9.71 13.72 6.45
N CYS A 85 -8.77 13.20 5.68
CA CYS A 85 -8.86 13.07 4.23
C CYS A 85 -9.05 11.60 3.84
N ALA A 86 -9.76 11.38 2.73
CA ALA A 86 -9.85 10.09 2.07
C ALA A 86 -9.10 10.15 0.73
N ALA A 87 -8.24 9.17 0.50
CA ALA A 87 -7.57 8.94 -0.79
C ALA A 87 -7.99 7.57 -1.32
N ALA A 88 -8.27 7.45 -2.61
CA ALA A 88 -8.74 6.21 -3.20
C ALA A 88 -7.91 5.78 -4.40
N PHE A 89 -7.71 4.47 -4.53
CA PHE A 89 -7.01 3.85 -5.64
C PHE A 89 -7.76 2.64 -6.14
N GLU A 90 -7.92 2.55 -7.45
CA GLU A 90 -8.44 1.35 -8.11
C GLU A 90 -7.34 0.29 -8.21
N LEU A 91 -7.71 -0.93 -7.83
CA LEU A 91 -6.92 -2.14 -7.79
C LEU A 91 -7.56 -3.21 -8.67
N ASP A 92 -6.71 -4.02 -9.31
CA ASP A 92 -7.17 -5.27 -9.91
C ASP A 92 -7.29 -6.33 -8.80
N GLY A 93 -8.32 -7.19 -8.89
CA GLY A 93 -8.48 -8.28 -7.93
C GLY A 93 -7.28 -9.23 -7.89
N SER A 94 -6.51 -9.31 -8.98
CA SER A 94 -5.23 -10.01 -9.03
C SER A 94 -4.20 -9.48 -8.02
N ASP A 95 -4.24 -8.18 -7.71
CA ASP A 95 -3.35 -7.53 -6.72
C ASP A 95 -3.74 -7.86 -5.27
N LEU A 96 -4.94 -8.45 -5.05
CA LEU A 96 -5.56 -8.64 -3.73
C LEU A 96 -5.68 -10.12 -3.30
N ALA A 97 -4.92 -11.01 -3.95
CA ALA A 97 -4.97 -12.45 -3.74
C ALA A 97 -6.30 -13.09 -4.17
N ALA A 98 -6.34 -13.61 -5.39
CA ALA A 98 -7.51 -14.30 -5.93
C ALA A 98 -8.05 -15.40 -4.98
N GLY A 99 -9.35 -15.32 -4.65
CA GLY A 99 -10.03 -16.20 -3.70
C GLY A 99 -9.58 -16.03 -2.24
N GLY A 100 -8.72 -15.07 -1.94
CA GLY A 100 -8.39 -14.59 -0.59
C GLY A 100 -9.47 -13.67 -0.03
N THR A 101 -9.28 -13.23 1.20
CA THR A 101 -10.17 -12.25 1.87
C THR A 101 -9.34 -11.11 2.44
N ARG A 102 -9.99 -10.05 2.94
CA ARG A 102 -9.26 -8.96 3.62
C ARG A 102 -8.35 -9.42 4.77
N ALA A 103 -8.65 -10.56 5.41
CA ALA A 103 -7.82 -11.11 6.49
C ALA A 103 -6.48 -11.68 5.99
N ASP A 104 -6.33 -11.82 4.68
CA ASP A 104 -5.09 -12.20 4.02
C ASP A 104 -4.29 -10.98 3.55
N LEU A 105 -4.74 -9.77 3.85
CA LEU A 105 -4.06 -8.53 3.47
C LEU A 105 -3.47 -7.84 4.70
N ALA A 106 -2.29 -7.25 4.52
CA ALA A 106 -1.75 -6.23 5.41
C ALA A 106 -1.56 -4.94 4.60
N VAL A 107 -2.21 -3.86 5.03
CA VAL A 107 -2.07 -2.53 4.42
C VAL A 107 -1.26 -1.65 5.36
N PHE A 108 -0.18 -1.05 4.87
CA PHE A 108 0.70 -0.26 5.71
C PHE A 108 1.35 0.87 4.94
N LYS A 109 1.58 1.96 5.67
CA LYS A 109 2.46 3.02 5.26
C LYS A 109 3.90 2.60 5.52
N ILE A 110 4.79 2.85 4.56
CA ILE A 110 6.22 2.66 4.74
C ILE A 110 6.86 4.04 4.97
N LYS A 111 7.69 4.15 6.00
CA LYS A 111 8.44 5.39 6.27
C LYS A 111 9.78 5.37 5.54
N PRO A 112 10.38 6.55 5.23
CA PRO A 112 11.67 6.62 4.56
C PRO A 112 12.80 5.93 5.34
N ASP A 113 12.68 5.79 6.66
CA ASP A 113 13.64 5.07 7.51
C ASP A 113 13.51 3.53 7.45
N GLY A 114 12.56 3.01 6.67
CA GLY A 114 12.24 1.60 6.52
C GLY A 114 11.41 1.03 7.66
N THR A 115 10.86 1.87 8.55
CA THR A 115 9.81 1.44 9.47
C THR A 115 8.44 1.50 8.79
N ARG A 116 7.40 0.96 9.46
CA ARG A 116 6.03 0.91 8.93
C ARG A 116 4.98 1.30 9.96
N LEU A 117 3.84 1.78 9.47
CA LEU A 117 2.61 1.97 10.23
C LEU A 117 1.49 1.19 9.57
N GLU A 118 0.85 0.28 10.32
CA GLU A 118 -0.22 -0.56 9.81
C GLU A 118 -1.55 0.21 9.81
N TYR A 119 -2.21 0.25 8.66
CA TYR A 119 -3.58 0.72 8.56
C TYR A 119 -4.53 -0.35 9.09
N LYS A 120 -5.52 0.05 9.88
CA LYS A 120 -6.54 -0.87 10.39
C LYS A 120 -7.77 -0.83 9.52
N TRP A 121 -8.36 -2.00 9.26
CA TRP A 121 -9.63 -2.11 8.57
C TRP A 121 -10.72 -1.28 9.27
N ALA A 122 -11.56 -0.61 8.49
CA ALA A 122 -12.78 0.05 8.93
C ALA A 122 -13.96 -0.56 8.18
N ALA A 123 -14.86 -1.22 8.90
CA ALA A 123 -15.97 -1.95 8.29
C ALA A 123 -17.15 -1.06 7.88
N ASN A 124 -17.17 0.19 8.33
CA ASN A 124 -18.24 1.16 8.11
C ASN A 124 -17.77 2.56 8.50
N GLU A 125 -18.61 3.55 8.20
CA GLU A 125 -18.32 4.96 8.40
C GLU A 125 -17.94 5.35 9.83
N SER A 126 -18.57 4.74 10.85
CA SER A 126 -18.29 5.07 12.25
C SER A 126 -16.87 4.71 12.70
N GLU A 127 -16.16 3.91 11.90
CA GLU A 127 -14.77 3.49 12.15
C GLU A 127 -13.76 4.31 11.35
N TYR A 128 -14.20 5.18 10.44
CA TYR A 128 -13.30 6.01 9.63
C TYR A 128 -12.55 7.00 10.51
N ALA A 129 -11.23 6.86 10.55
CA ALA A 129 -10.31 7.62 11.40
C ALA A 129 -8.91 7.61 10.80
N ASP A 130 -8.00 8.42 11.35
CA ASP A 130 -6.58 8.41 10.94
C ASP A 130 -5.99 6.99 11.04
N GLY A 131 -5.28 6.56 9.99
CA GLY A 131 -4.70 5.22 9.95
C GLY A 131 -5.70 4.09 9.72
N ARG A 132 -6.82 4.39 9.07
CA ARG A 132 -7.81 3.38 8.66
C ARG A 132 -7.83 3.19 7.16
N TYR A 133 -8.33 2.04 6.74
CA TYR A 133 -8.66 1.80 5.34
C TYR A 133 -9.97 1.02 5.21
N THR A 134 -10.64 1.21 4.07
CA THR A 134 -11.71 0.32 3.61
C THR A 134 -11.42 -0.12 2.18
N ILE A 135 -12.15 -1.14 1.71
CA ILE A 135 -12.11 -1.63 0.34
C ILE A 135 -13.56 -1.65 -0.13
N LEU A 136 -13.81 -1.09 -1.31
CA LEU A 136 -15.11 -1.06 -1.96
C LEU A 136 -15.12 -2.04 -3.14
N ASP A 137 -16.29 -2.62 -3.39
CA ASP A 137 -16.56 -3.33 -4.65
C ASP A 137 -16.84 -2.35 -5.80
N GLU A 138 -17.09 -2.88 -7.00
CA GLU A 138 -17.36 -2.10 -8.22
C GLU A 138 -18.62 -1.23 -8.11
N ASP A 139 -19.55 -1.60 -7.21
CA ASP A 139 -20.78 -0.86 -6.94
C ASP A 139 -20.60 0.19 -5.83
N GLY A 140 -19.39 0.35 -5.30
CA GLY A 140 -19.06 1.31 -4.24
C GLY A 140 -19.42 0.86 -2.82
N ASN A 141 -19.81 -0.41 -2.62
CA ASN A 141 -20.16 -0.91 -1.30
C ASN A 141 -18.93 -1.45 -0.56
N VAL A 142 -18.92 -1.34 0.78
CA VAL A 142 -17.84 -1.90 1.60
C VAL A 142 -17.74 -3.41 1.42
N PHE A 143 -16.63 -3.84 0.82
CA PHE A 143 -16.37 -5.22 0.45
C PHE A 143 -16.03 -6.08 1.67
N ASN A 144 -16.71 -7.23 1.80
CA ASN A 144 -16.50 -8.21 2.87
C ASN A 144 -16.46 -9.66 2.36
N GLY A 145 -16.22 -9.85 1.06
CA GLY A 145 -16.22 -11.16 0.40
C GLY A 145 -14.82 -11.75 0.17
N SER A 146 -14.77 -12.68 -0.79
CA SER A 146 -13.51 -13.20 -1.34
C SER A 146 -13.20 -12.51 -2.66
N PHE A 147 -11.95 -12.09 -2.85
CA PHE A 147 -11.54 -11.35 -4.04
C PHE A 147 -11.65 -12.21 -5.30
N ASP A 148 -12.19 -11.62 -6.36
CA ASP A 148 -12.23 -12.18 -7.70
C ASP A 148 -11.13 -11.53 -8.54
N ASP A 149 -10.29 -12.35 -9.15
CA ASP A 149 -9.15 -11.95 -9.98
C ASP A 149 -9.55 -11.00 -11.13
N ALA A 150 -10.77 -11.18 -11.66
CA ALA A 150 -11.27 -10.43 -12.81
C ALA A 150 -12.02 -9.14 -12.42
N ALA A 151 -12.31 -8.94 -11.13
CA ALA A 151 -13.06 -7.78 -10.66
C ALA A 151 -12.13 -6.62 -10.29
N LYS A 152 -12.68 -5.41 -10.33
CA LYS A 152 -12.03 -4.22 -9.78
C LYS A 152 -12.45 -3.97 -8.34
N TYR A 153 -11.53 -3.40 -7.57
CA TYR A 153 -11.76 -2.99 -6.20
C TYR A 153 -11.20 -1.58 -5.99
N THR A 154 -11.77 -0.84 -5.05
CA THR A 154 -11.22 0.45 -4.65
C THR A 154 -10.74 0.38 -3.22
N ILE A 155 -9.44 0.57 -2.98
CA ILE A 155 -8.94 0.81 -1.62
C ILE A 155 -9.09 2.29 -1.29
N VAL A 156 -9.64 2.58 -0.11
CA VAL A 156 -9.76 3.95 0.41
C VAL A 156 -8.96 4.07 1.70
N LEU A 157 -8.02 5.00 1.73
CA LEU A 157 -7.15 5.29 2.86
C LEU A 157 -7.67 6.54 3.58
N PHE A 158 -7.75 6.47 4.91
CA PHE A 158 -8.16 7.59 5.76
C PHE A 158 -6.95 8.13 6.52
N ILE A 159 -6.59 9.36 6.22
CA ILE A 159 -5.33 9.97 6.67
C ILE A 159 -5.63 11.37 7.15
N LYS A 160 -5.22 11.68 8.38
CA LYS A 160 -5.38 13.01 8.96
C LYS A 160 -4.17 13.87 8.60
N ASP A 161 -4.42 15.06 8.06
CA ASP A 161 -3.39 16.07 7.79
C ASP A 161 -2.62 16.41 9.07
N ASN A 162 -1.29 16.38 9.02
CA ASN A 162 -0.40 16.49 10.18
C ASN A 162 -0.69 15.44 11.28
N GLY A 163 -1.27 14.30 10.89
CA GLY A 163 -1.59 13.16 11.73
C GLY A 163 -0.42 12.19 11.90
N THR A 164 -0.67 11.03 12.51
CA THR A 164 0.40 10.02 12.70
C THR A 164 0.78 9.34 11.38
N PHE A 165 -0.19 9.24 10.47
CA PHE A 165 0.00 8.63 9.17
C PHE A 165 0.45 9.60 8.11
N ASP A 166 0.53 10.90 8.34
CA ASP A 166 1.04 11.85 7.35
C ASP A 166 2.57 11.95 7.46
N LEU A 167 3.31 11.75 6.35
CA LEU A 167 4.76 12.02 6.35
C LEU A 167 5.10 13.49 6.12
N ASP A 168 4.16 14.29 5.62
CA ASP A 168 4.34 15.73 5.49
C ASP A 168 3.86 16.41 6.78
N GLY A 169 4.75 17.17 7.42
CA GLY A 169 4.41 17.94 8.64
C GLY A 169 3.78 19.30 8.33
N ASN A 170 3.62 19.66 7.05
CA ASN A 170 3.07 20.94 6.64
C ASN A 170 1.54 20.87 6.56
N ALA A 171 0.86 21.79 7.23
CA ALA A 171 -0.60 21.86 7.18
C ALA A 171 -1.15 22.05 5.75
N GLY A 172 -2.24 21.35 5.47
CA GLY A 172 -2.95 21.41 4.19
C GLY A 172 -2.37 20.51 3.10
N ARG A 173 -1.51 19.55 3.46
CA ARG A 173 -0.86 18.67 2.51
C ARG A 173 -0.46 17.35 3.18
N ILE A 174 -0.90 16.24 2.57
CA ILE A 174 -0.45 14.89 2.92
C ILE A 174 0.46 14.37 1.81
N VAL A 175 1.56 13.68 2.16
CA VAL A 175 2.42 13.00 1.18
C VAL A 175 2.83 11.63 1.67
N ASP A 176 2.36 10.58 1.00
CA ASP A 176 2.47 9.24 1.55
C ASP A 176 2.78 8.17 0.51
N PRO A 177 3.65 7.20 0.85
CA PRO A 177 3.73 5.91 0.21
C PRO A 177 2.97 4.85 1.04
N THR A 178 2.23 3.99 0.35
CA THR A 178 1.46 2.90 0.95
C THR A 178 1.75 1.61 0.22
N ALA A 179 1.74 0.50 0.96
CA ALA A 179 1.91 -0.84 0.43
C ALA A 179 0.77 -1.75 0.88
N ILE A 180 0.46 -2.72 0.03
CA ILE A 180 -0.47 -3.81 0.29
C ILE A 180 0.34 -5.09 0.17
N ALA A 181 0.41 -5.87 1.24
CA ALA A 181 1.02 -7.19 1.23
C ALA A 181 -0.07 -8.26 1.27
N VAL A 182 0.04 -9.24 0.39
CA VAL A 182 -0.72 -10.47 0.42
C VAL A 182 0.02 -11.47 1.30
N LEU A 183 -0.67 -11.98 2.32
CA LEU A 183 -0.16 -12.96 3.26
C LEU A 183 -0.69 -14.35 2.92
N LYS A 184 0.20 -15.33 2.90
CA LYS A 184 -0.14 -16.73 2.70
C LYS A 184 -1.20 -17.20 3.69
N LYS A 185 -2.27 -17.82 3.20
CA LYS A 185 -3.42 -18.27 4.00
C LYS A 185 -2.99 -19.12 5.20
N GLU A 186 -3.60 -18.90 6.36
CA GLU A 186 -3.40 -19.77 7.52
C GLU A 186 -3.97 -21.16 7.25
N ASN A 187 -3.11 -22.18 7.25
CA ASN A 187 -3.53 -23.57 7.13
C ASN A 187 -4.18 -24.06 8.43
N ASN A 188 -5.48 -23.80 8.61
CA ASN A 188 -6.26 -24.43 9.68
C ASN A 188 -6.67 -25.88 9.29
N GLY A 189 -5.68 -26.78 9.23
CA GLY A 189 -5.83 -28.22 9.53
C GLY A 189 -6.32 -29.21 8.46
N SER A 190 -5.45 -30.21 8.22
CA SER A 190 -5.68 -31.62 7.79
C SER A 190 -5.82 -31.97 6.30
N GLY A 191 -4.73 -32.48 5.70
CA GLY A 191 -4.83 -33.41 4.55
C GLY A 191 -3.61 -33.58 3.64
N GLY A 192 -2.59 -34.33 4.09
CA GLY A 192 -1.91 -35.38 3.29
C GLY A 192 -1.03 -35.06 2.06
N SER A 193 0.26 -35.41 2.21
CA SER A 193 1.25 -35.85 1.20
C SER A 193 1.79 -34.79 0.21
N GLY A 194 3.10 -34.63 0.00
CA GLY A 194 4.29 -35.28 0.51
C GLY A 194 5.52 -34.59 -0.10
N GLY A 195 6.71 -34.80 0.47
CA GLY A 195 7.98 -34.40 -0.14
C GLY A 195 8.99 -33.86 0.88
N CYS A 196 9.90 -34.74 1.30
CA CYS A 196 11.02 -34.42 2.19
C CYS A 196 12.12 -33.62 1.49
N THR A 197 12.66 -32.60 2.16
CA THR A 197 14.11 -32.38 2.44
C THR A 197 14.19 -31.46 3.66
N ALA A 198 14.53 -31.96 4.85
CA ALA A 198 15.89 -32.09 5.36
C ALA A 198 16.67 -30.77 5.44
N ALA A 199 16.87 -30.32 6.70
CA ALA A 199 17.98 -29.50 7.19
C ALA A 199 18.14 -28.04 6.70
N GLY A 200 17.96 -27.12 7.64
CA GLY A 200 18.79 -25.91 7.75
C GLY A 200 18.32 -24.67 6.98
N GLY A 201 18.13 -23.58 7.72
CA GLY A 201 17.99 -22.23 7.19
C GLY A 201 16.57 -21.89 6.80
N ALA A 202 16.00 -20.88 7.45
CA ALA A 202 14.85 -20.15 6.94
C ALA A 202 15.27 -19.47 5.63
N ALA A 203 15.18 -20.20 4.53
CA ALA A 203 15.18 -19.62 3.20
C ALA A 203 13.76 -19.14 2.94
N SER A 204 13.50 -17.86 3.24
CA SER A 204 12.31 -17.16 2.76
C SER A 204 12.35 -17.18 1.24
N LEU A 205 11.48 -17.98 0.63
CA LEU A 205 11.24 -17.90 -0.81
C LEU A 205 10.40 -16.63 -1.06
N LEU A 206 11.08 -15.48 -1.13
CA LEU A 206 10.51 -14.27 -1.73
C LEU A 206 10.41 -14.51 -3.24
N ALA A 207 9.25 -15.00 -3.67
CA ALA A 207 8.81 -15.07 -5.05
C ALA A 207 7.29 -14.86 -4.97
N VAL A 208 6.70 -13.75 -5.42
CA VAL A 208 6.87 -13.11 -6.73
C VAL A 208 6.55 -11.60 -6.62
N LEU A 209 7.40 -10.76 -7.21
CA LEU A 209 7.14 -9.33 -7.49
C LEU A 209 6.25 -9.19 -8.72
N ILE A 210 5.04 -8.67 -8.59
CA ILE A 210 4.15 -8.41 -9.72
C ILE A 210 4.15 -6.90 -10.08
N PHE A 211 4.95 -6.62 -11.13
CA PHE A 211 4.63 -5.82 -12.33
C PHE A 211 4.55 -4.28 -12.39
N ALA A 212 5.08 -3.50 -11.44
CA ALA A 212 5.54 -2.11 -11.79
C ALA A 212 7.08 -2.00 -11.90
N VAL A 213 7.82 -2.85 -11.17
CA VAL A 213 9.26 -2.68 -10.92
C VAL A 213 10.13 -3.71 -11.65
N GLN A 214 9.71 -4.25 -12.80
CA GLN A 214 10.60 -5.12 -13.59
C GLN A 214 11.73 -4.34 -14.31
N ILE A 215 11.60 -3.01 -14.46
CA ILE A 215 12.59 -2.18 -15.16
C ILE A 215 13.76 -1.77 -14.25
N VAL A 216 13.53 -1.58 -12.95
CA VAL A 216 14.54 -0.98 -12.04
C VAL A 216 15.60 -2.00 -11.61
N LEU A 217 15.24 -3.28 -11.43
CA LEU A 217 16.19 -4.34 -11.09
C LEU A 217 17.27 -4.56 -12.16
N ARG A 218 17.04 -4.13 -13.41
CA ARG A 218 18.04 -4.26 -14.49
C ARG A 218 19.15 -3.21 -14.41
N ARG A 219 18.88 -1.97 -13.96
CA ARG A 219 19.89 -0.90 -14.01
C ARG A 219 20.98 -1.01 -12.94
N LYS A 220 20.68 -1.50 -11.73
CA LYS A 220 21.69 -1.64 -10.65
C LYS A 220 22.67 -2.80 -10.92
N LYS A 221 22.27 -3.82 -11.70
CA LYS A 221 23.13 -4.97 -12.04
C LYS A 221 24.12 -4.68 -13.17
N GLU A 222 23.80 -3.78 -14.09
CA GLU A 222 24.71 -3.37 -15.18
C GLU A 222 25.80 -2.39 -14.73
N SER A 223 25.57 -1.63 -13.65
CA SER A 223 26.55 -0.68 -13.08
C SER A 223 27.68 -1.36 -12.28
N LEU A 224 27.45 -2.57 -11.76
CA LEU A 224 28.46 -3.35 -11.02
C LEU A 224 29.24 -4.34 -11.89
N ALA A 225 29.09 -4.25 -13.22
CA ALA A 225 29.77 -5.11 -14.19
C ALA A 225 30.75 -4.35 -15.12
N LYS A 226 31.20 -3.15 -14.73
CA LYS A 226 32.25 -2.41 -15.45
C LYS A 226 33.38 -1.94 -14.54
#